data_AF-A0A1Z4R2I2-F1
#
_entry.id   AF-A0A1Z4R2I2-F1
#
_cell.length_a   1.000
_cell.length_b   1.000
_cell.length_c   1.000
_cell.angle_alpha   90.00
_cell.angle_beta   90.00
_cell.angle_gamma   90.00
#
_symmetry.space_group_name_H-M   'P 1'
#
loop_
_entity.id
_entity.type
_entity.pdbx_description
1 polymer ?
#
loop_
_entity_poly.entity_id
_entity_poly.type
_entity_poly.pdbx_seq_one_letter_code
_entity_poly.pdbx_strand_id
1 'polypeptide(L)' 'MAAATAFNIISRAGTLAGLALSVHPHMLRHACGFYLASHGHDTRAIQAYLGHKNIQHTIRYTELSSDRFQNFWLD' A
#
# COMPACT_ATOMS: atom_id res chain seq x y z
N MET A 1 1.48 14.67 -17.31
CA MET A 1 0.19 13.95 -17.33
C MET A 1 -0.77 14.69 -16.41
N ALA A 2 -1.97 15.04 -16.87
CA ALA A 2 -2.99 15.57 -15.96
C ALA A 2 -3.42 14.46 -14.98
N ALA A 3 -3.75 14.80 -13.74
CA ALA A 3 -4.17 13.82 -12.72
C ALA A 3 -5.37 12.96 -13.19
N ALA A 4 -6.27 13.55 -13.97
CA ALA A 4 -7.40 12.85 -14.61
C ALA A 4 -6.94 11.76 -15.61
N THR A 5 -5.83 11.96 -16.32
CA THR A 5 -5.28 10.97 -17.26
C THR A 5 -4.83 9.71 -16.53
N ALA A 6 -4.07 9.86 -15.44
CA ALA A 6 -3.60 8.72 -14.66
C ALA A 6 -4.76 7.95 -14.01
N PHE A 7 -5.77 8.69 -13.51
CA PHE A 7 -6.99 8.09 -12.98
C PHE A 7 -7.70 7.23 -14.04
N ASN A 8 -7.99 7.79 -15.20
CA ASN A 8 -8.72 7.09 -16.27
C ASN A 8 -7.97 5.85 -16.78
N ILE A 9 -6.65 5.93 -16.91
CA ILE A 9 -5.82 4.79 -17.31
C ILE A 9 -5.94 3.66 -16.30
N ILE A 10 -5.80 3.96 -15.01
CA ILE A 10 -5.83 2.95 -13.95
C ILE A 10 -7.23 2.36 -13.79
N SER A 11 -8.28 3.18 -13.82
CA SER A 11 -9.66 2.67 -13.74
C SER A 11 -10.00 1.76 -14.91
N ARG A 12 -9.62 2.14 -16.14
CA ARG A 12 -9.79 1.27 -17.32
C ARG A 12 -9.01 -0.03 -17.18
N ALA A 13 -7.77 0.01 -16.68
CA ALA A 13 -6.98 -1.19 -16.44
C ALA A 13 -7.66 -2.13 -15.43
N GLY A 14 -8.25 -1.58 -14.36
CA GLY A 14 -9.03 -2.36 -13.39
C GLY A 14 -10.22 -3.08 -14.01
N THR A 15 -10.98 -2.40 -14.88
CA THR A 15 -12.09 -3.02 -15.63
C THR A 15 -11.60 -4.13 -16.56
N LEU A 16 -10.53 -3.90 -17.31
CA LEU A 16 -9.95 -4.92 -18.21
C LEU A 16 -9.42 -6.13 -17.46
N ALA A 17 -8.90 -5.94 -16.25
CA ALA A 17 -8.45 -7.01 -15.37
C ALA A 17 -9.61 -7.78 -14.69
N GLY A 18 -10.87 -7.39 -14.92
CA GLY A 18 -12.03 -8.03 -14.32
C GLY A 18 -12.13 -7.85 -12.80
N LEU A 19 -11.50 -6.81 -12.25
CA LEU A 19 -11.55 -6.55 -10.81
C LEU A 19 -12.94 -6.06 -10.42
N ALA A 20 -13.53 -6.68 -9.38
CA ALA A 20 -14.81 -6.25 -8.82
C ALA A 20 -14.75 -4.90 -8.09
N LEU A 21 -13.55 -4.35 -7.91
CA LEU A 21 -13.27 -3.11 -7.19
C LEU A 21 -13.02 -1.96 -8.17
N SER A 22 -13.48 -0.75 -7.83
CA SER A 22 -13.19 0.45 -8.60
C SER A 22 -11.75 0.93 -8.33
N VAL A 23 -10.80 0.45 -9.15
CA VAL A 23 -9.37 0.74 -8.96
C VAL A 23 -9.04 2.19 -9.36
N HIS A 24 -8.25 2.86 -8.51
CA HIS A 24 -7.73 4.20 -8.75
C HIS A 24 -6.33 4.37 -8.14
N PRO A 25 -5.56 5.43 -8.47
CA PRO A 25 -4.16 5.55 -8.07
C PRO A 25 -3.89 5.41 -6.56
N HIS A 26 -4.78 5.94 -5.72
CA HIS A 26 -4.64 5.83 -4.27
C HIS A 26 -4.80 4.38 -3.75
N MET A 27 -5.61 3.54 -4.39
CA MET A 27 -5.69 2.12 -4.04
C MET A 27 -4.39 1.38 -4.34
N LEU A 28 -3.73 1.69 -5.47
CA LEU A 28 -2.43 1.10 -5.80
C LEU A 28 -1.36 1.49 -4.78
N ARG A 29 -1.41 2.73 -4.29
CA ARG A 29 -0.54 3.18 -3.20
C ARG A 29 -0.80 2.41 -1.91
N HIS A 30 -2.07 2.16 -1.56
CA HIS A 30 -2.38 1.31 -0.41
C HIS A 30 -1.89 -0.12 -0.60
N ALA A 31 -2.13 -0.73 -1.77
CA ALA A 31 -1.66 -2.07 -2.08
C ALA A 31 -0.13 -2.18 -1.95
N CYS A 32 0.61 -1.18 -2.44
CA CYS A 32 2.07 -1.11 -2.25
C CYS A 32 2.46 -1.04 -0.77
N GLY A 33 1.79 -0.20 0.03
CA GLY A 33 2.04 -0.10 1.46
C GLY A 33 1.80 -1.42 2.21
N PHE A 34 0.65 -2.07 1.95
CA PHE A 34 0.34 -3.38 2.52
C PHE A 34 1.33 -4.45 2.09
N TYR A 35 1.70 -4.49 0.80
CA TYR A 35 2.69 -5.43 0.28
C TYR A 35 4.04 -5.28 0.99
N LEU A 36 4.56 -4.05 1.13
CA LEU A 36 5.84 -3.84 1.81
C LEU A 36 5.77 -4.24 3.30
N ALA A 37 4.67 -3.89 3.97
CA ALA A 37 4.47 -4.25 5.38
C ALA A 37 4.36 -5.77 5.58
N SER A 38 3.68 -6.50 4.67
CA SER A 38 3.58 -7.96 4.75
C SER A 38 4.89 -8.67 4.46
N HIS A 39 5.82 -8.02 3.76
CA HIS A 39 7.18 -8.53 3.51
C HIS A 39 8.19 -8.10 4.58
N GLY A 40 7.73 -7.60 5.73
CA GLY A 40 8.59 -7.27 6.86
C GLY A 40 9.42 -6.01 6.69
N HIS A 41 9.12 -5.15 5.70
CA HIS A 41 9.80 -3.87 5.58
C HIS A 41 9.49 -2.95 6.76
N ASP A 42 10.51 -2.24 7.24
CA ASP A 42 10.38 -1.30 8.35
C ASP A 42 9.33 -0.20 8.06
N THR A 43 8.55 0.13 9.09
CA THR A 43 7.42 1.07 8.96
C THR A 43 7.91 2.49 8.63
N ARG A 44 9.07 2.92 9.15
CA ARG A 44 9.62 4.24 8.84
C ARG A 44 10.20 4.28 7.43
N ALA A 45 10.82 3.19 6.97
CA ALA A 45 11.25 3.05 5.59
C ALA A 45 10.07 3.16 4.61
N ILE A 46 8.96 2.44 4.87
CA ILE A 46 7.73 2.54 4.07
C ILE A 46 7.17 3.97 4.10
N GLN A 47 7.16 4.62 5.27
CA GLN A 47 6.68 6.01 5.41
C GLN A 47 7.48 6.96 4.51
N ALA A 48 8.81 6.87 4.54
CA ALA A 48 9.69 7.70 3.74
C ALA A 48 9.53 7.40 2.24
N TYR A 49 9.48 6.13 1.86
CA TYR A 49 9.33 5.69 0.47
C TYR A 49 8.02 6.19 -0.17
N LEU A 50 6.91 6.05 0.56
CA LEU A 50 5.63 6.54 0.07
C LEU A 50 5.56 8.08 0.18
N GLY A 51 6.27 8.69 1.13
CA GLY A 51 6.22 10.14 1.38
C GLY A 51 5.03 10.55 2.25
N HIS A 52 4.71 9.75 3.26
CA HIS A 52 3.66 10.08 4.22
C HIS A 52 4.16 11.08 5.26
N LYS A 53 3.52 12.27 5.31
CA LYS A 53 3.80 13.28 6.33
C LYS A 53 3.41 12.81 7.74
N ASN A 54 2.27 12.13 7.86
CA ASN A 54 1.80 11.57 9.13
C ASN A 54 1.97 10.05 9.11
N ILE A 55 2.70 9.53 10.10
CA ILE A 55 2.97 8.10 10.29
C ILE A 55 1.68 7.26 10.42
N GLN A 56 0.58 7.85 10.88
CA GLN A 56 -0.71 7.17 11.00
C GLN A 56 -1.21 6.61 9.66
N HIS A 57 -0.88 7.24 8.53
CA HIS A 57 -1.23 6.72 7.20
C HIS A 57 -0.45 5.45 6.83
N THR A 58 0.74 5.26 7.42
CA THR A 58 1.59 4.08 7.18
C THR A 58 1.30 2.96 8.18
N ILE A 59 1.00 3.29 9.44
CA ILE A 59 0.72 2.28 10.49
C ILE A 59 -0.44 1.36 10.11
N ARG A 60 -1.45 1.88 9.40
CA ARG A 60 -2.55 1.05 8.87
C ARG A 60 -2.06 -0.16 8.06
N TYR A 61 -0.93 -0.05 7.36
CA TYR A 61 -0.40 -1.17 6.59
C TYR A 61 0.15 -2.30 7.46
N THR A 62 0.61 -1.98 8.67
CA THR A 62 1.20 -2.96 9.60
C THR A 62 0.17 -3.58 10.54
N GLU A 63 -1.04 -3.01 10.63
CA GLU A 63 -2.16 -3.57 11.42
C GLU A 63 -2.63 -4.93 10.90
N LEU A 64 -2.52 -5.17 9.59
CA LEU A 64 -2.95 -6.42 8.95
C LEU A 64 -1.82 -7.44 8.77
N SER A 65 -0.59 -7.14 9.22
CA SER A 65 0.51 -8.08 9.11
C SER A 65 0.37 -9.19 10.16
N SER A 66 0.00 -10.40 9.72
CA SER A 66 -0.10 -11.59 10.57
C SER A 66 1.22 -11.96 11.23
N ASP A 67 2.33 -11.58 10.60
CA ASP A 67 3.67 -12.03 10.97
C ASP A 67 4.38 -11.04 11.88
N ARG A 68 3.69 -9.98 12.33
CA ARG A 68 4.26 -8.88 13.13
C ARG A 68 5.02 -9.34 14.37
N PHE A 69 4.63 -10.45 14.97
CA PHE A 69 5.25 -11.01 16.17
C PHE A 69 6.04 -12.30 15.92
N GLN A 70 6.09 -12.78 14.67
CA GLN A 70 6.85 -13.98 14.33
C GLN A 70 8.34 -13.71 14.56
N ASN A 71 8.97 -14.53 15.41
CA ASN A 71 10.37 -14.37 15.80
C ASN A 71 10.69 -12.98 16.40
N PHE A 72 9.71 -12.31 17.01
CA PHE A 72 9.89 -10.95 17.52
C PHE A 72 10.87 -10.89 18.70
N TRP A 73 10.97 -11.99 19.44
CA TRP A 73 11.98 -12.22 20.46
C TRP A 73 12.65 -13.55 20.11
N LEU A 74 13.92 -13.47 19.68
CA LEU A 74 14.80 -14.60 19.45
C LEU A 74 15.85 -14.57 20.56
N ASP A 75 15.40 -14.90 21.76
CA ASP A 75 16.22 -15.14 22.94
C ASP A 75 16.05 -16.60 23.38
#